data_AF-A0A7Y2T312-F1
#
_entry.id   AF-A0A7Y2T312-F1
#
_cell.length_a   1.000
_cell.length_b   1.000
_cell.length_c   1.000
_cell.angle_alpha   90.00
_cell.angle_beta   90.00
_cell.angle_gamma   90.00
#
_symmetry.space_group_name_H-M   'P 1'
#
loop_
_entity.id
_entity.type
_entity.pdbx_description
1 polymer ?
#
loop_
_entity_poly.entity_id
_entity_poly.type
_entity_poly.pdbx_seq_one_letter_code
_entity_poly.pdbx_strand_id
1 'polypeptide(L)'
;MAYDKFNILESTAVPLPIENVDTDQIIPARFLKATERKGFGENLFRDWRYNPDNTPKEHFVLNNPVYSGKILVGGKNFGSGSSREHAAWAVYDYGFRCV
;
A
#
# COMPACT_ATOMS: atom_id res chain seq x y z
N MET A 1 -14.47 7.33 -11.79
CA MET A 1 -15.17 6.64 -10.70
C MET A 1 -15.30 7.62 -9.56
N ALA A 2 -16.50 7.79 -9.00
CA ALA A 2 -16.66 8.56 -7.77
C ALA A 2 -16.14 7.73 -6.59
N TYR A 3 -15.29 8.29 -5.75
CA TYR A 3 -14.85 7.60 -4.53
C TYR A 3 -16.00 7.52 -3.54
N ASP A 4 -16.08 6.44 -2.78
CA ASP A 4 -17.12 6.33 -1.76
C ASP A 4 -16.93 7.42 -0.71
N LYS A 5 -18.03 8.07 -0.33
CA LYS A 5 -18.04 9.03 0.77
C LYS A 5 -17.49 8.35 2.03
N PHE A 6 -16.50 8.98 2.66
CA PHE A 6 -15.96 8.51 3.93
C PHE A 6 -16.83 9.05 5.07
N ASN A 7 -17.52 8.16 5.81
CA ASN A 7 -18.30 8.52 6.99
C ASN A 7 -17.70 7.84 8.23
N ILE A 8 -18.03 6.57 8.46
CA ILE A 8 -17.51 5.75 9.56
C ILE A 8 -16.83 4.52 8.95
N LEU A 9 -15.64 4.20 9.43
CA LEU A 9 -14.90 3.00 9.05
C LEU A 9 -14.68 2.12 10.29
N GLU A 10 -15.33 0.95 10.31
CA GLU A 10 -15.06 -0.10 11.29
C GLU A 10 -14.34 -1.25 10.57
N SER A 11 -13.10 -1.53 10.97
CA SER A 11 -12.29 -2.58 10.37
C SER A 11 -11.12 -2.94 11.30
N THR A 12 -10.62 -4.15 11.15
CA THR A 12 -9.32 -4.53 11.71
C THR A 12 -8.19 -3.73 11.05
N ALA A 13 -7.06 -3.67 11.74
CA ALA A 13 -5.90 -2.89 11.32
C ALA A 13 -4.72 -3.79 10.99
N VAL A 14 -3.88 -3.33 10.07
CA VAL A 14 -2.65 -3.99 9.66
C VAL A 14 -1.46 -3.15 10.11
N PRO A 15 -0.59 -3.63 11.03
CA PRO A 15 0.50 -2.84 11.57
C PRO A 15 1.71 -2.82 10.63
N LEU A 16 2.16 -1.65 10.20
CA LEU A 16 3.41 -1.47 9.47
C LEU A 16 4.39 -0.66 10.35
N PRO A 17 5.13 -1.34 11.26
CA PRO A 17 6.01 -0.69 12.23
C PRO A 17 7.34 -0.24 11.59
N ILE A 18 7.24 0.51 10.50
CA ILE A 18 8.37 1.05 9.74
C ILE A 18 8.17 2.55 9.65
N GLU A 19 9.18 3.32 10.07
CA GLU A 19 9.20 4.77 9.92
C GLU A 19 9.78 5.20 8.58
N ASN A 20 9.45 6.43 8.17
CA ASN A 20 9.95 7.08 6.95
C ASN A 20 9.67 6.26 5.69
N VAL A 21 8.51 5.60 5.66
CA VAL A 21 8.05 4.90 4.46
C VAL A 21 7.84 5.93 3.36
N ASP A 22 8.65 5.86 2.29
CA ASP A 22 8.61 6.83 1.20
C ASP A 22 7.71 6.39 0.03
N THR A 23 7.45 7.31 -0.91
CA THR A 23 6.58 7.04 -2.05
C THR A 23 7.12 6.01 -3.05
N ASP A 24 8.43 5.77 -3.09
CA ASP A 24 9.04 4.68 -3.87
C ASP A 24 8.84 3.31 -3.21
N GLN A 25 8.88 3.26 -1.88
CA GLN A 25 8.59 2.06 -1.11
C GLN A 25 7.11 1.70 -1.18
N ILE A 26 6.21 2.69 -1.10
CA ILE A 26 4.76 2.47 -1.28
C ILE A 26 4.49 1.91 -2.68
N ILE A 27 5.06 2.51 -3.72
CA ILE A 27 4.99 1.97 -5.08
C ILE A 27 6.25 2.34 -5.89
N PRO A 28 7.01 1.34 -6.37
CA PRO A 28 8.24 1.62 -7.12
C PRO A 28 8.00 2.34 -8.44
N ALA A 29 8.91 3.24 -8.80
CA ALA A 29 8.82 4.08 -10.01
C ALA A 29 8.60 3.29 -11.32
N ARG A 30 9.06 2.03 -11.39
CA ARG A 30 8.89 1.17 -12.57
C ARG A 30 7.43 0.83 -12.91
N PHE A 31 6.51 0.97 -11.95
CA PHE A 31 5.07 0.74 -12.17
C PHE A 31 4.30 1.99 -12.56
N LEU A 32 4.96 3.15 -12.65
CA LEU A 32 4.32 4.43 -12.96
C LEU A 32 4.17 4.69 -14.47
N LYS A 33 4.69 3.79 -15.31
CA LYS A 33 4.60 3.89 -16.77
C LYS A 33 3.30 3.31 -17.34
N ALA A 34 2.49 2.65 -16.49
CA ALA A 34 1.20 2.13 -16.91
C ALA A 34 0.25 3.30 -17.24
N THR A 35 -0.23 3.34 -18.48
CA THR A 35 -1.22 4.33 -18.94
C THR A 35 -2.62 4.04 -18.39
N GLU A 36 -2.88 2.80 -17.99
CA GLU A 36 -4.14 2.38 -17.38
C GLU A 36 -4.07 2.44 -15.85
N ARG A 37 -5.07 3.09 -15.25
CA ARG A 37 -5.26 3.17 -13.79
C ARG A 37 -5.82 1.86 -13.21
N LYS A 38 -5.13 0.74 -13.43
CA LYS A 38 -5.51 -0.60 -12.95
C LYS A 38 -4.29 -1.32 -12.37
N GLY A 39 -4.51 -2.14 -11.35
CA GLY A 39 -3.46 -3.01 -10.80
C GLY A 39 -2.43 -2.32 -9.92
N PHE A 40 -2.67 -1.06 -9.49
CA PHE A 40 -1.77 -0.36 -8.57
C PHE A 40 -1.75 -1.02 -7.18
N GLY A 41 -2.87 -1.58 -6.73
CA GLY A 41 -2.95 -2.32 -5.46
C GLY A 41 -2.03 -3.56 -5.40
N GLU A 42 -1.88 -4.28 -6.51
CA GLU A 42 -0.94 -5.43 -6.61
C GLU A 42 0.54 -5.01 -6.47
N ASN A 43 0.81 -3.73 -6.71
CA ASN A 43 2.15 -3.15 -6.64
C ASN A 43 2.40 -2.34 -5.36
N LEU A 44 1.42 -2.23 -4.46
CA LEU A 44 1.60 -1.63 -3.13
C LEU A 44 2.70 -2.39 -2.38
N PHE A 45 3.75 -1.72 -1.91
CA PHE A 45 4.92 -2.31 -1.25
C PHE A 45 5.57 -3.45 -2.03
N ARG A 46 5.62 -3.38 -3.37
CA ARG A 46 6.06 -4.49 -4.23
C ARG A 46 7.37 -5.13 -3.77
N ASP A 47 8.39 -4.32 -3.50
CA ASP A 47 9.74 -4.80 -3.14
C ASP A 47 9.81 -5.41 -1.74
N TRP A 48 8.82 -5.13 -0.88
CA TRP A 48 8.70 -5.73 0.45
C TRP A 48 7.77 -6.93 0.48
N ARG A 49 6.76 -6.97 -0.39
CA ARG A 49 5.80 -8.08 -0.50
C ARG A 49 6.34 -9.26 -1.29
N TYR A 50 7.18 -9.04 -2.30
CA TYR A 50 7.55 -10.10 -3.24
C TYR A 50 9.05 -10.26 -3.40
N ASN A 51 9.47 -11.50 -3.66
CA ASN A 51 10.79 -11.84 -4.15
C ASN A 51 10.91 -11.57 -5.65
N PRO A 52 12.13 -11.60 -6.23
CA PRO A 52 12.32 -11.40 -7.68
C PRO A 52 11.59 -12.42 -8.57
N ASP A 53 11.29 -13.61 -8.05
CA ASP A 53 10.52 -14.67 -8.72
C ASP A 53 8.99 -14.49 -8.56
N ASN A 54 8.54 -13.38 -7.97
CA ASN A 54 7.16 -13.06 -7.60
C ASN A 54 6.53 -13.94 -6.50
N THR A 55 7.31 -14.73 -5.77
CA THR A 55 6.81 -15.40 -4.55
C THR A 55 6.63 -14.39 -3.41
N PRO A 56 5.61 -14.55 -2.54
CA PRO A 56 5.41 -13.65 -1.42
C PRO A 56 6.51 -13.83 -0.35
N LYS A 57 7.01 -12.72 0.21
CA LYS A 57 7.93 -12.72 1.35
C LYS A 57 7.17 -13.04 2.64
N GLU A 58 7.53 -14.14 3.29
CA GLU A 58 6.80 -14.70 4.44
C GLU A 58 6.65 -13.72 5.63
N HIS A 59 7.67 -12.89 5.87
CA HIS A 59 7.71 -12.01 7.05
C HIS A 59 7.13 -10.62 6.83
N PHE A 60 6.65 -10.31 5.62
CA PHE A 60 6.03 -9.01 5.39
C PHE A 60 4.57 -9.01 5.85
N VAL A 61 4.18 -7.98 6.60
CA VAL A 61 2.88 -7.93 7.29
C VAL A 61 1.69 -8.15 6.35
N LEU A 62 1.72 -7.60 5.13
CA LEU A 62 0.61 -7.75 4.17
C LEU A 62 0.49 -9.16 3.58
N ASN A 63 1.49 -10.02 3.75
CA ASN A 63 1.45 -11.41 3.32
C ASN A 63 1.08 -12.36 4.47
N ASN A 64 1.04 -11.86 5.71
CA ASN A 64 0.70 -12.67 6.87
C ASN A 64 -0.83 -12.79 6.98
N PRO A 65 -1.41 -14.00 6.88
CA PRO A 65 -2.85 -14.20 6.87
C PRO A 65 -3.54 -13.81 8.19
N VAL A 66 -2.79 -13.63 9.28
CA VAL A 66 -3.30 -13.13 10.56
C VAL A 66 -3.78 -11.68 10.44
N TYR A 67 -3.13 -10.87 9.60
CA TYR A 67 -3.48 -9.47 9.44
C TYR A 67 -4.36 -9.27 8.21
N SER A 68 -5.54 -8.68 8.43
CA SER A 68 -6.45 -8.27 7.36
C SER A 68 -7.20 -7.03 7.82
N GLY A 69 -7.82 -6.31 6.89
CA GLY A 69 -8.63 -5.14 7.19
C GLY A 69 -8.35 -3.97 6.27
N LYS A 70 -8.97 -2.83 6.58
CA LYS A 70 -8.98 -1.62 5.73
C LYS A 70 -8.20 -0.46 6.34
N ILE A 71 -7.57 -0.66 7.50
CA ILE A 71 -6.78 0.35 8.19
C ILE A 71 -5.32 -0.09 8.17
N LEU A 72 -4.44 0.71 7.59
CA LEU A 72 -2.99 0.54 7.71
C LEU A 72 -2.53 1.40 8.90
N VAL A 73 -1.69 0.87 9.77
CA VAL A 73 -1.09 1.65 10.86
C VAL A 73 0.37 1.84 10.55
N GLY A 74 0.70 2.97 9.91
CA GLY A 74 2.07 3.31 9.53
C GLY A 74 2.90 3.89 10.67
N GLY A 75 4.23 3.75 10.57
CA GLY A 75 5.16 4.48 11.42
C GLY A 75 5.22 5.98 11.08
N LYS A 76 6.03 6.72 11.83
CA LYS A 76 6.22 8.16 11.64
C LYS A 76 6.67 8.48 10.20
N ASN A 77 6.17 9.59 9.64
CA ASN A 77 6.57 10.11 8.32
C ASN A 77 6.26 9.16 7.15
N PHE A 78 5.11 8.48 7.21
CA PHE A 78 4.58 7.67 6.12
C PHE A 78 4.21 8.53 4.90
N GLY A 79 4.56 8.08 3.70
CA GLY A 79 4.31 8.79 2.45
C GLY A 79 5.31 9.90 2.13
N SER A 80 6.49 9.87 2.76
CA SER A 80 7.54 10.87 2.54
C SER A 80 8.20 10.75 1.16
N GLY A 81 9.06 11.71 0.81
CA GLY A 81 9.84 11.66 -0.44
C GLY A 81 9.15 12.37 -1.62
N SER A 82 9.32 11.81 -2.82
CA SER A 82 8.88 12.47 -4.07
C SER A 82 7.35 12.59 -4.18
N SER A 83 6.85 13.69 -4.75
CA SER A 83 5.42 13.85 -5.04
C SER A 83 4.95 12.78 -6.03
N ARG A 84 4.00 11.94 -5.61
CA ARG A 84 3.57 10.75 -6.36
C ARG A 84 2.14 10.35 -6.02
N GLU A 85 1.19 10.80 -6.83
CA GLU A 85 -0.24 10.44 -6.67
C GLU A 85 -0.50 8.92 -6.74
N HIS A 86 0.31 8.20 -7.51
CA HIS A 86 0.23 6.75 -7.65
C HIS A 86 0.42 6.00 -6.33
N ALA A 87 1.12 6.59 -5.35
CA ALA A 87 1.25 6.01 -4.02
C ALA A 87 -0.10 5.97 -3.29
N ALA A 88 -0.87 7.06 -3.35
CA ALA A 88 -2.22 7.12 -2.81
C ALA A 88 -3.17 6.15 -3.55
N TRP A 89 -3.01 6.02 -4.87
CA TRP A 89 -3.80 5.05 -5.64
C TRP A 89 -3.48 3.61 -5.29
N ALA A 90 -2.20 3.26 -5.11
CA ALA A 90 -1.80 1.91 -4.72
C ALA A 90 -2.39 1.52 -3.35
N VAL A 91 -2.36 2.44 -2.39
CA VAL A 91 -2.99 2.24 -1.07
C VAL A 91 -4.50 2.01 -1.20
N TYR A 92 -5.18 2.87 -1.95
CA TYR A 92 -6.63 2.78 -2.15
C TYR A 92 -7.04 1.51 -2.91
N ASP A 93 -6.38 1.22 -4.03
CA ASP A 93 -6.67 0.08 -4.90
C ASP A 93 -6.37 -1.26 -4.22
N TYR A 94 -5.41 -1.31 -3.29
CA TYR A 94 -5.19 -2.48 -2.43
C TYR A 94 -6.38 -2.74 -1.49
N GLY A 95 -7.13 -1.69 -1.13
CA GLY A 95 -8.31 -1.77 -0.27
C GLY A 95 -8.18 -1.03 1.06
N PHE A 96 -7.06 -0.36 1.33
CA PHE A 96 -6.94 0.51 2.50
C PHE A 96 -7.80 1.76 2.32
N ARG A 97 -8.48 2.15 3.39
CA ARG A 97 -9.35 3.33 3.44
C ARG A 97 -8.86 4.37 4.44
N CYS A 98 -7.96 3.97 5.33
CA CYS A 98 -7.30 4.81 6.31
C CYS A 98 -5.85 4.33 6.47
N VAL A 99 -4.92 5.27 6.62
CA VAL A 99 -3.50 5.06 6.92
C VAL A 99 -3.10 6.02 8.04
#